data_AF-A0A6B3GJ68-F1
#
_entry.id   AF-A0A6B3GJ68-F1
#
_cell.length_a   1.000
_cell.length_b   1.000
_cell.length_c   1.000
_cell.angle_alpha   90.00
_cell.angle_beta   90.00
_cell.angle_gamma   90.00
#
_symmetry.space_group_name_H-M   'P 1'
#
loop_
_entity.id
_entity.type
_entity.pdbx_description
1 polymer ?
#
loop_
_entity_poly.entity_id
_entity_poly.type
_entity_poly.pdbx_seq_one_letter_code
_entity_poly.pdbx_strand_id
1 'polypeptide(L)'
;TGSEAGLRGGAAGAAYTAAKHGVTGLVKNLAVMYRGQGIRANVVAPGPTATGIGVDARPDAHGPAVVQGLIGAGMGRLGSADEQAAAIVWLAS
;
A
#
# COMPACT_ATOMS: atom_id res chain seq x y z
N THR A 1 -4.65 -3.06 5.62
CA THR A 1 -4.02 -3.26 4.29
C THR A 1 -2.92 -2.22 4.07
N GLY A 2 -1.78 -2.62 3.51
CA GLY A 2 -0.61 -1.76 3.25
C GLY A 2 -0.72 -1.01 1.92
N SER A 3 0.43 -0.73 1.30
CA SER A 3 0.59 -0.17 -0.05
C SER A 3 2.05 -0.28 -0.47
N GLU A 4 2.36 -0.34 -1.76
CA GLU A 4 3.75 -0.19 -2.23
C GLU A 4 4.37 1.16 -1.80
N ALA A 5 3.56 2.19 -1.55
CA ALA A 5 4.00 3.45 -0.96
C ALA A 5 4.55 3.30 0.46
N GLY A 6 4.28 2.18 1.13
CA GLY A 6 4.89 1.79 2.40
C GLY A 6 6.27 1.15 2.26
N LEU A 7 6.76 0.96 1.03
CA LEU A 7 8.02 0.27 0.70
C LEU A 7 8.99 1.16 -0.10
N ARG A 8 8.48 2.19 -0.79
CA ARG A 8 9.27 3.14 -1.59
C ARG A 8 8.60 4.52 -1.67
N GLY A 9 9.36 5.53 -2.09
CA GLY A 9 8.84 6.84 -2.48
C GLY A 9 8.24 6.87 -3.90
N GLY A 10 7.59 7.98 -4.24
CA GLY A 10 7.06 8.22 -5.59
C GLY A 10 5.85 7.37 -5.99
N ALA A 11 5.28 6.60 -5.07
CA ALA A 11 4.05 5.81 -5.31
C ALA A 11 2.78 6.53 -4.84
N ALA A 12 2.90 7.57 -4.01
CA ALA A 12 1.82 8.37 -3.46
C ALA A 12 2.38 9.66 -2.81
N GLY A 13 1.49 10.54 -2.33
CA GLY A 13 1.87 11.74 -1.57
C GLY A 13 2.52 11.42 -0.22
N ALA A 14 3.31 12.37 0.30
CA ALA A 14 4.15 12.17 1.48
C ALA A 14 3.39 11.67 2.73
N ALA A 15 2.22 12.25 3.03
CA ALA A 15 1.40 11.84 4.17
C ALA A 15 0.94 10.38 4.04
N TYR A 16 0.50 9.98 2.84
CA TYR A 16 0.08 8.61 2.57
C TYR A 16 1.26 7.63 2.67
N THR A 17 2.41 7.99 2.08
CA THR A 17 3.67 7.23 2.16
C THR A 17 4.10 7.00 3.61
N ALA A 18 4.10 8.04 4.45
CA ALA A 18 4.42 7.94 5.87
C ALA A 18 3.45 7.01 6.62
N ALA A 19 2.14 7.19 6.41
CA ALA A 19 1.12 6.35 7.03
C ALA A 19 1.30 4.87 6.63
N LYS A 20 1.61 4.58 5.37
CA LYS A 20 1.77 3.20 4.89
C LYS A 20 3.08 2.55 5.33
N HIS A 21 4.16 3.31 5.53
CA HIS A 21 5.34 2.83 6.25
C HIS A 21 4.99 2.46 7.70
N GLY A 22 4.19 3.30 8.37
CA GLY A 22 3.67 3.04 9.71
C GLY A 22 2.89 1.73 9.81
N VAL A 23 1.98 1.47 8.87
CA VAL A 23 1.23 0.20 8.80
C VAL A 23 2.17 -1.00 8.62
N THR A 24 3.16 -0.91 7.73
CA THR A 24 4.17 -1.97 7.54
C THR A 24 4.96 -2.23 8.81
N GLY A 25 5.42 -1.18 9.49
CA GLY A 25 6.14 -1.28 10.75
C GLY A 25 5.29 -1.88 11.88
N LEU A 26 4.01 -1.49 11.96
CA LEU A 26 3.06 -2.03 12.94
C LEU A 26 2.88 -3.53 12.75
N VAL A 27 2.65 -4.00 11.52
CA VAL A 27 2.45 -5.43 11.24
C VAL A 27 3.70 -6.25 11.60
N LYS A 28 4.90 -5.72 11.31
CA LYS A 28 6.17 -6.35 11.74
C LYS A 28 6.27 -6.46 13.26
N ASN A 29 5.88 -5.41 14.00
CA ASN A 29 5.83 -5.45 15.46
C ASN A 29 4.84 -6.49 15.97
N LEU A 30 3.62 -6.54 15.43
CA LEU A 30 2.60 -7.52 15.81
C LEU A 30 3.10 -8.96 15.57
N ALA A 31 3.75 -9.22 14.45
CA ALA A 31 4.32 -10.54 14.16
C ALA A 31 5.32 -10.97 15.25
N VAL A 32 6.18 -10.07 15.71
CA VAL A 32 7.12 -10.35 16.80
C VAL A 32 6.40 -10.51 18.15
N MET A 33 5.44 -9.64 18.46
CA MET A 33 4.72 -9.64 19.74
C MET A 33 3.93 -10.93 19.96
N TYR A 34 3.28 -11.44 18.93
CA TYR A 34 2.38 -12.58 19.05
C TYR A 34 2.98 -13.91 18.58
N ARG A 35 4.27 -13.95 18.21
CA ARG A 35 4.93 -15.18 17.72
C ARG A 35 4.78 -16.39 18.63
N GLY A 36 4.79 -16.18 19.95
CA GLY A 36 4.67 -17.25 20.96
C GLY A 36 3.24 -17.77 21.15
N GLN A 37 2.25 -17.10 20.55
CA GLN A 37 0.83 -17.45 20.64
C GLN A 37 0.32 -18.12 19.37
N GLY A 38 1.21 -18.46 18.42
CA GLY A 38 0.83 -19.08 17.15
C GLY A 38 0.09 -18.13 16.18
N ILE A 39 0.09 -16.81 16.44
CA ILE A 39 -0.58 -15.82 15.58
C ILE A 39 0.42 -15.26 14.58
N ARG A 40 0.04 -15.30 13.29
CA ARG A 40 0.79 -14.67 12.19
C ARG A 40 0.19 -13.29 11.87
N ALA A 41 1.03 -12.28 11.72
CA ALA A 41 0.61 -10.96 11.23
C ALA A 41 1.29 -10.67 9.88
N ASN A 42 0.49 -10.35 8.86
CA ASN A 42 0.97 -10.08 7.50
C ASN A 42 0.30 -8.84 6.92
N VAL A 43 0.93 -8.26 5.89
CA VAL A 43 0.41 -7.10 5.19
C VAL A 43 0.54 -7.30 3.68
N VAL A 44 -0.55 -7.11 2.95
CA VAL A 44 -0.52 -6.99 1.49
C VAL A 44 -0.22 -5.53 1.14
N ALA A 45 0.72 -5.32 0.22
CA ALA A 45 1.15 -4.00 -0.26
C ALA A 45 0.81 -3.84 -1.75
N PRO A 46 -0.44 -3.47 -2.09
CA PRO A 46 -0.84 -3.31 -3.48
C PRO A 46 -0.11 -2.16 -4.17
N GLY A 47 0.15 -2.32 -5.46
CA GLY A 47 0.35 -1.23 -6.41
C GLY A 47 -0.99 -0.66 -6.91
N PRO A 48 -0.99 0.22 -7.93
CA PRO A 48 -2.18 0.70 -8.62
C PRO A 48 -3.21 -0.40 -8.88
N THR A 49 -4.35 -0.27 -8.23
CA THR A 49 -5.45 -1.25 -8.25
C THR A 49 -6.73 -0.52 -8.61
N ALA A 50 -7.55 -1.11 -9.47
CA ALA A 50 -8.85 -0.57 -9.85
C ALA A 50 -9.76 -0.53 -8.62
N THR A 51 -9.94 0.66 -8.05
CA THR A 51 -10.72 0.93 -6.85
C THR A 51 -11.42 2.28 -6.97
N GLY A 52 -12.36 2.58 -6.07
CA GLY A 52 -12.97 3.91 -5.96
C GLY A 52 -12.13 4.95 -5.21
N ILE A 53 -10.84 4.70 -4.95
CA ILE A 53 -9.97 5.64 -4.24
C ILE A 53 -9.65 6.83 -5.17
N GLY A 54 -10.14 8.01 -4.82
CA GLY A 54 -9.77 9.27 -5.44
C GLY A 54 -8.64 9.97 -4.70
N VAL A 55 -7.90 10.82 -5.42
CA VAL A 55 -6.98 11.79 -4.84
C VAL A 55 -7.63 13.15 -4.93
N ASP A 56 -8.05 13.69 -3.79
CA ASP A 56 -8.51 15.07 -3.69
C ASP A 56 -7.32 15.94 -3.29
N ALA A 57 -6.65 16.51 -4.29
CA ALA A 57 -5.52 17.39 -4.10
C ALA A 57 -5.69 18.65 -4.95
N ARG A 58 -5.22 19.79 -4.42
CA ARG A 58 -5.26 21.05 -5.15
C ARG A 58 -4.40 20.93 -6.42
N PRO A 59 -4.91 21.36 -7.59
CA PRO A 59 -4.20 21.21 -8.87
C PRO A 59 -2.82 21.88 -8.92
N ASP A 60 -2.61 22.92 -8.11
CA ASP A 60 -1.39 23.71 -8.04
C ASP A 60 -0.41 23.25 -6.95
N ALA A 61 -0.76 22.22 -6.18
CA ALA A 61 0.11 21.72 -5.12
C ALA A 61 1.35 21.02 -5.69
N HIS A 62 2.51 21.31 -5.10
CA HIS A 62 3.80 20.74 -5.51
C HIS A 62 3.81 19.20 -5.50
N GLY A 63 3.21 18.57 -4.48
CA GLY A 63 3.20 17.11 -4.32
C GLY A 63 2.56 16.38 -5.51
N PRO A 64 1.28 16.65 -5.84
CA PRO A 64 0.63 16.12 -7.04
C PRO A 64 1.40 16.43 -8.33
N ALA A 65 1.91 17.66 -8.50
CA ALA A 65 2.64 18.05 -9.70
C ALA A 65 3.90 17.17 -9.95
N VAL A 66 4.55 16.68 -8.89
CA VAL A 66 5.72 15.80 -9.00
C VAL A 66 5.33 14.32 -9.05
N VAL A 67 4.39 13.90 -8.21
CA VAL A 67 4.13 12.46 -7.97
C VAL A 67 3.08 11.88 -8.92
N GLN A 68 2.11 12.65 -9.40
CA GLN A 68 0.96 12.11 -10.16
C GLN A 68 1.39 11.30 -11.40
N GLY A 69 2.40 11.77 -12.14
CA GLY A 69 2.92 11.07 -13.31
C GLY A 69 3.78 9.85 -13.00
N LEU A 70 4.20 9.68 -11.74
CA LEU A 70 4.99 8.54 -11.26
C LEU A 70 4.11 7.40 -10.74
N ILE A 71 2.87 7.69 -10.33
CA ILE A 71 1.92 6.70 -9.81
C ILE A 71 1.60 5.70 -10.92
N GLY A 72 2.03 4.45 -10.74
CA GLY A 72 1.87 3.40 -11.73
C GLY A 72 2.70 3.55 -13.00
N ALA A 73 3.69 4.47 -13.01
CA ALA A 73 4.61 4.56 -14.12
C ALA A 73 5.30 3.20 -14.36
N GLY A 74 5.21 2.71 -15.59
CA GLY A 74 5.75 1.39 -15.97
C GLY A 74 4.81 0.21 -15.70
N MET A 75 3.62 0.42 -15.14
CA MET A 75 2.59 -0.62 -15.03
C MET A 75 1.71 -0.63 -16.28
N GLY A 76 1.67 -1.76 -16.99
CA GLY A 76 0.85 -1.92 -18.19
C GLY A 76 -0.65 -2.11 -17.93
N ARG A 77 -1.04 -2.31 -16.66
CA ARG A 77 -2.45 -2.44 -16.23
C ARG A 77 -2.60 -2.15 -14.74
N LEU A 78 -3.83 -1.87 -14.32
CA LEU A 78 -4.21 -1.87 -12.91
C LEU A 78 -4.39 -3.31 -12.41
N GLY A 79 -4.11 -3.53 -11.13
CA GLY A 79 -4.51 -4.74 -10.43
C GLY A 79 -6.02 -4.79 -10.20
N SER A 80 -6.57 -5.98 -10.03
CA SER A 80 -7.98 -6.20 -9.67
C SER A 80 -8.17 -6.46 -8.18
N ALA A 81 -9.41 -6.32 -7.69
CA ALA A 81 -9.76 -6.71 -6.33
C ALA A 81 -9.57 -8.20 -6.06
N ASP A 82 -9.85 -9.06 -7.06
CA ASP A 82 -9.70 -10.51 -6.96
C ASP A 82 -8.23 -10.92 -6.78
N GLU A 83 -7.29 -10.23 -7.46
CA GLU A 83 -5.86 -10.46 -7.28
C GLU A 83 -5.42 -10.12 -5.84
N GLN A 84 -5.97 -9.05 -5.25
CA GLN A 84 -5.71 -8.72 -3.84
C GLN A 84 -6.34 -9.74 -2.90
N ALA A 85 -7.57 -10.17 -3.18
CA ALA A 85 -8.28 -11.16 -2.38
C ALA A 85 -7.54 -12.50 -2.35
N ALA A 86 -7.04 -12.97 -3.49
CA ALA A 86 -6.25 -14.19 -3.57
C ALA A 86 -5.01 -14.16 -2.67
N ALA A 87 -4.27 -13.04 -2.65
CA ALA A 87 -3.11 -12.88 -1.77
C ALA A 87 -3.50 -12.88 -0.28
N ILE A 88 -4.63 -12.25 0.07
CA ILE A 88 -5.15 -12.23 1.45
C ILE A 88 -5.55 -13.64 1.91
N VAL A 89 -6.27 -14.38 1.07
CA VAL A 89 -6.69 -15.76 1.38
C VAL A 89 -5.48 -16.67 1.56
N TRP A 90 -4.47 -16.56 0.68
CA TRP A 90 -3.22 -17.32 0.84
C TRP A 90 -2.49 -16.99 2.14
N LEU A 91 -2.44 -15.71 2.54
CA LEU A 91 -1.85 -15.33 3.82
C LEU A 91 -2.64 -15.87 5.01
N ALA A 92 -3.93 -16.12 4.86
CA ALA A 92 -4.81 -16.62 5.91
C ALA A 92 -4.88 -18.15 6.00
N SER A 93 -4.37 -18.89 5.01
CA SER A 93 -4.34 -20.37 5.02
C SER A 93 -3.32 -20.97 5.99
#